data_AF-A0A4J1USR7-F1
#
_entry.id   AF-A0A4J1USR7-F1
#
_cell.length_a   1.000
_cell.length_b   1.000
_cell.length_c   1.000
_cell.angle_alpha   90.00
_cell.angle_beta   90.00
_cell.angle_gamma   90.00
#
_symmetry.space_group_name_H-M   'P 1'
#
loop_
_entity.id
_entity.type
_entity.pdbx_description
1 polymer ?
#
loop_
_entity_poly.entity_id
_entity_poly.type
_entity_poly.pdbx_seq_one_letter_code
_entity_poly.pdbx_strand_id
1 'polypeptide(L)'
;MMKFILDIVSTPAILVALIAILGLVLQKKKLPDIIKGGIKTFVGFLVVSGGAGIVQNSLNPFGTMFEHAFHLSGVVPNNEAIVAVALTTYGSATAMIMFAGMVFNILIARFTRFKYIFLTGHTLYIWHV
;
A
#
# COMPACT_ATOMS: atom_id res chain seq x y z
N MET A 1 -18.18 -19.16 0.04
CA MET A 1 -17.01 -19.01 0.94
C MET A 1 -15.93 -18.11 0.36
N MET A 2 -15.48 -18.29 -0.90
CA MET A 2 -14.46 -17.43 -1.53
C MET A 2 -14.80 -15.94 -1.59
N LYS A 3 -16.06 -15.56 -1.87
CA LYS A 3 -16.49 -14.14 -1.88
C LYS A 3 -16.34 -13.45 -0.52
N PHE A 4 -16.63 -14.13 0.58
CA PHE A 4 -16.53 -13.55 1.92
C PHE A 4 -15.08 -13.27 2.33
N ILE A 5 -14.17 -14.18 1.99
CA ILE A 5 -12.73 -13.97 2.19
C ILE A 5 -12.23 -12.85 1.27
N LEU A 6 -12.70 -12.79 0.02
CA LEU A 6 -12.38 -11.72 -0.91
C LEU A 6 -12.89 -10.35 -0.44
N ASP A 7 -14.10 -10.25 0.12
CA ASP A 7 -14.65 -8.98 0.63
C ASP A 7 -13.93 -8.50 1.89
N ILE A 8 -13.55 -9.42 2.78
CA ILE A 8 -12.72 -9.12 3.97
C ILE A 8 -11.31 -8.67 3.58
N VAL A 9 -10.71 -9.30 2.56
CA VAL A 9 -9.38 -8.93 2.07
C VAL A 9 -9.44 -7.65 1.22
N SER A 10 -10.54 -7.41 0.52
CA SER A 10 -10.73 -6.21 -0.31
C SER A 10 -11.09 -4.97 0.50
N THR A 11 -11.24 -5.09 1.83
CA THR A 11 -11.43 -3.96 2.75
C THR A 11 -10.13 -3.71 3.53
N PRO A 12 -9.30 -2.73 3.12
CA PRO A 12 -7.97 -2.53 3.69
C PRO A 12 -7.98 -2.29 5.21
N ALA A 13 -9.05 -1.66 5.73
CA ALA A 13 -9.23 -1.43 7.16
C ALA A 13 -9.23 -2.74 7.98
N ILE A 14 -9.93 -3.77 7.49
CA ILE A 14 -10.03 -5.07 8.18
C ILE A 14 -8.69 -5.79 8.14
N LEU A 15 -7.99 -5.73 7.00
CA LEU A 15 -6.68 -6.34 6.81
C LEU A 15 -5.63 -5.75 7.76
N VAL A 16 -5.55 -4.42 7.86
CA VAL A 16 -4.62 -3.73 8.76
C VAL A 16 -4.95 -4.02 10.23
N ALA A 17 -6.23 -4.08 10.60
CA ALA A 17 -6.66 -4.45 11.95
C ALA A 17 -6.28 -5.89 12.32
N LEU A 18 -6.43 -6.83 11.38
CA LEU A 18 -6.00 -8.23 11.55
C LEU A 18 -4.50 -8.35 11.76
N ILE A 19 -3.68 -7.62 10.98
CA ILE A 19 -2.23 -7.59 11.16
C ILE A 19 -1.85 -7.07 12.55
N ALA A 20 -2.50 -6.01 13.03
CA ALA A 20 -2.26 -5.48 14.37
C ALA A 20 -2.64 -6.47 15.48
N ILE A 21 -3.78 -7.14 15.36
CA ILE A 21 -4.21 -8.20 16.29
C ILE A 21 -3.19 -9.34 16.31
N LEU A 22 -2.78 -9.81 15.12
CA LEU A 22 -1.84 -10.91 14.97
C LEU A 22 -0.46 -10.56 15.55
N GLY A 23 -0.01 -9.31 15.36
CA GLY A 23 1.22 -8.78 15.97
C GLY A 23 1.16 -8.69 17.50
N LEU A 24 0.00 -8.33 18.08
CA LEU A 24 -0.19 -8.27 19.53
C LEU A 24 -0.30 -9.67 20.17
N VAL A 25 -0.90 -10.61 19.44
CA VAL A 25 -0.94 -12.04 19.82
C VAL A 25 0.46 -12.64 19.83
N LEU A 26 1.26 -12.39 18.78
CA LEU A 26 2.68 -12.82 18.71
C LEU A 26 3.52 -12.24 19.84
N GLN A 27 3.24 -10.99 20.25
CA GLN A 27 3.87 -10.33 21.40
C GLN A 27 3.33 -10.80 22.77
N LYS A 28 2.43 -11.80 22.80
CA LYS A 28 1.81 -12.37 24.00
C LYS A 28 1.22 -11.31 24.95
N LYS A 29 0.63 -10.25 24.40
CA LYS A 29 -0.06 -9.20 25.17
C LYS A 29 -1.37 -9.73 25.77
N LYS A 30 -1.91 -9.04 26.79
CA LYS A 30 -3.16 -9.44 27.43
C LYS A 30 -4.34 -9.28 26.46
N LEU A 31 -5.36 -10.12 26.58
CA LEU A 31 -6.60 -10.07 25.78
C LEU A 31 -7.22 -8.66 25.63
N PRO A 32 -7.32 -7.84 26.71
CA PRO A 32 -7.84 -6.48 26.59
C PRO A 32 -6.99 -5.59 25.67
N ASP A 33 -5.67 -5.76 25.67
CA ASP A 33 -4.75 -4.98 24.83
C ASP A 33 -4.86 -5.38 23.36
N ILE A 34 -5.09 -6.67 23.08
CA ILE A 34 -5.28 -7.20 21.72
C ILE A 34 -6.54 -6.61 21.10
N ILE A 35 -7.68 -6.66 21.81
CA ILE A 35 -8.96 -6.14 21.33
C ILE A 35 -8.89 -4.62 21.16
N LYS A 36 -8.35 -3.91 22.16
CA LYS A 36 -8.17 -2.46 22.10
C LYS A 36 -7.25 -2.04 20.97
N GLY A 37 -6.18 -2.80 20.73
CA GLY A 37 -5.24 -2.59 19.61
C GLY A 37 -5.93 -2.77 18.26
N GLY A 38 -6.64 -3.87 18.06
CA GLY A 38 -7.40 -4.13 16.84
C GLY A 38 -8.41 -3.04 16.51
N ILE A 39 -9.22 -2.62 17.50
CA ILE A 39 -10.22 -1.56 17.32
C ILE A 39 -9.54 -0.22 16.99
N LYS A 40 -8.49 0.16 17.72
CA LYS A 40 -7.75 1.41 17.45
C LYS A 40 -7.18 1.45 16.04
N THR A 41 -6.59 0.34 15.60
CA THR A 41 -6.03 0.24 14.25
C THR A 41 -7.13 0.32 13.19
N PHE A 42 -8.25 -0.38 13.39
CA PHE A 42 -9.39 -0.34 12.49
C PHE A 42 -9.95 1.08 12.35
N VAL A 43 -10.26 1.75 13.48
CA VAL A 43 -10.78 3.11 13.50
C VAL A 43 -9.78 4.10 12.92
N GLY A 44 -8.50 3.99 13.29
CA GLY A 44 -7.44 4.84 12.74
C GLY A 44 -7.35 4.76 11.23
N PHE A 45 -7.45 3.55 10.66
CA PHE A 45 -7.43 3.37 9.21
C PHE A 45 -8.68 3.94 8.53
N LEU A 46 -9.86 3.80 9.13
CA LEU A 46 -11.09 4.40 8.61
C LEU A 46 -11.01 5.92 8.57
N VAL A 47 -10.47 6.55 9.62
CA VAL A 47 -10.30 8.02 9.67
C VAL A 47 -9.33 8.49 8.59
N VAL A 48 -8.19 7.81 8.42
CA VAL A 48 -7.21 8.15 7.38
C VAL A 48 -7.81 7.99 5.99
N SER A 49 -8.52 6.88 5.74
CA SER A 49 -9.13 6.61 4.42
C SER A 49 -10.24 7.61 4.10
N GLY A 50 -11.09 7.93 5.09
CA GLY A 50 -12.12 8.95 4.95
C GLY A 50 -11.55 10.34 4.70
N GLY A 51 -10.49 10.72 5.43
CA GLY A 51 -9.78 11.99 5.23
C GLY A 51 -9.13 12.07 3.85
N ALA A 52 -8.45 11.01 3.42
CA ALA A 52 -7.86 10.92 2.08
C ALA A 52 -8.92 11.07 0.98
N GLY A 53 -10.08 10.42 1.13
CA GLY A 53 -11.19 10.53 0.18
C GLY A 53 -11.74 11.96 0.07
N ILE A 54 -11.87 12.69 1.18
CA ILE A 54 -12.31 14.10 1.16
C ILE A 54 -11.31 14.98 0.40
N VAL A 55 -10.01 14.80 0.67
CA VAL A 55 -8.94 15.52 -0.03
C VAL A 55 -8.94 15.19 -1.52
N GLN A 56 -9.05 13.91 -1.88
CA GLN A 56 -9.07 13.45 -3.27
C GLN A 56 -10.28 13.99 -4.04
N ASN A 57 -11.47 13.97 -3.43
CA ASN A 57 -12.69 14.53 -4.01
C ASN A 57 -12.61 16.03 -4.25
N SER A 58 -11.82 16.75 -3.44
CA SER A 58 -11.58 18.19 -3.63
C SER A 58 -10.51 18.46 -4.69
N LEU A 59 -9.51 17.58 -4.82
CA LEU A 59 -8.41 17.71 -5.78
C LEU A 59 -8.75 17.25 -7.20
N ASN A 60 -9.64 16.27 -7.37
CA ASN A 60 -10.09 15.80 -8.69
C ASN A 60 -10.67 16.93 -9.57
N PRO A 61 -11.64 17.74 -9.11
CA PRO A 61 -12.16 18.85 -9.91
C PRO A 61 -11.11 19.94 -10.13
N PHE A 62 -10.22 20.17 -9.16
CA PHE A 62 -9.08 21.09 -9.33
C PHE A 62 -8.16 20.65 -10.47
N GLY A 63 -7.85 19.36 -10.57
CA GLY A 63 -7.09 18.79 -11.69
C GLY A 63 -7.76 19.04 -13.05
N THR A 64 -9.05 18.75 -13.16
CA THR A 64 -9.80 18.95 -14.42
C THR A 64 -9.93 20.42 -14.83
N MET A 65 -10.07 21.33 -13.86
CA MET A 65 -10.09 22.77 -14.12
C MET A 65 -8.72 23.28 -14.59
N PHE A 66 -7.64 22.74 -14.02
CA PHE A 66 -6.28 23.10 -14.39
C PHE A 66 -5.93 22.59 -15.81
N GLU A 67 -6.36 21.37 -16.16
CA GLU A 67 -6.25 20.83 -17.52
C GLU A 67 -6.98 21.70 -18.55
N HIS A 68 -8.22 22.12 -18.25
CA HIS A 68 -9.00 23.01 -19.13
C HIS A 68 -8.42 24.42 -19.22
N ALA A 69 -7.95 25.00 -18.11
CA ALA A 69 -7.46 26.38 -18.08
C ALA A 69 -6.11 26.54 -18.80
N PHE A 70 -5.24 25.53 -18.71
CA PHE A 70 -3.89 25.57 -19.29
C PHE A 70 -3.75 24.74 -20.57
N HIS A 71 -4.83 24.18 -21.12
CA HIS A 71 -4.84 23.32 -22.31
C HIS A 71 -3.82 22.18 -22.23
N LEU A 72 -3.57 21.67 -21.01
CA LEU A 72 -2.62 20.59 -20.78
C LEU A 72 -3.25 19.28 -21.27
N SER A 73 -2.95 18.88 -22.50
CA SER A 73 -3.24 17.53 -22.99
C SER A 73 -2.21 16.56 -22.41
N GLY A 74 -2.46 16.10 -21.19
CA GLY A 74 -1.58 15.15 -20.53
C GLY A 74 -2.13 14.72 -19.18
N VAL A 75 -2.11 13.41 -18.95
CA VAL A 75 -2.45 12.79 -17.66
C VAL A 75 -1.84 13.60 -16.50
N VAL A 76 -2.65 14.06 -15.54
CA VAL A 76 -2.12 14.53 -14.26
C VAL A 76 -1.16 13.46 -13.76
N PRO A 77 0.14 13.76 -13.53
CA PRO A 77 1.11 12.78 -13.11
C PRO A 77 0.74 12.27 -11.71
N ASN A 78 -0.12 11.26 -11.69
CA ASN A 78 -0.39 10.45 -10.53
C ASN A 78 0.55 9.25 -10.65
N ASN A 79 1.46 9.11 -9.70
CA ASN A 79 2.41 8.00 -9.64
C ASN A 79 1.71 6.64 -9.77
N GLU A 80 0.45 6.53 -9.36
CA GLU A 80 -0.33 5.29 -9.48
C GLU A 80 -0.82 5.01 -10.90
N ALA A 81 -1.15 6.05 -11.69
CA ALA A 81 -1.67 5.89 -13.05
C ALA A 81 -0.58 5.41 -14.02
N ILE A 82 0.64 5.94 -13.88
CA ILE A 82 1.80 5.52 -14.68
C ILE A 82 2.19 4.07 -14.31
N VAL A 83 2.19 3.76 -13.02
CA VAL A 83 2.50 2.41 -12.53
C VAL A 83 1.46 1.38 -12.94
N ALA A 84 0.17 1.73 -12.97
CA ALA A 84 -0.89 0.85 -13.45
C ALA A 84 -0.71 0.50 -14.94
N VAL A 85 -0.39 1.48 -15.79
CA VAL A 85 -0.13 1.27 -17.23
C VAL A 85 1.14 0.45 -17.47
N ALA A 86 2.16 0.62 -16.64
CA ALA A 86 3.37 -0.19 -16.74
C ALA A 86 3.18 -1.60 -16.19
N LEU A 87 2.38 -1.80 -15.14
CA LEU A 87 2.03 -3.13 -14.63
C LEU A 87 1.20 -3.94 -15.61
N THR A 88 0.29 -3.32 -16.38
CA THR A 88 -0.48 -4.04 -17.40
C THR A 88 0.39 -4.53 -18.56
N THR A 89 1.48 -3.82 -18.86
CA THR A 89 2.38 -4.14 -19.99
C THR A 89 3.58 -5.00 -19.57
N TYR A 90 4.15 -4.73 -18.40
CA TYR A 90 5.41 -5.33 -17.91
C TYR A 90 5.29 -6.04 -16.56
N GLY A 91 4.09 -6.20 -16.01
CA GLY A 91 3.89 -6.69 -14.64
C GLY A 91 4.61 -8.00 -14.31
N SER A 92 4.71 -8.93 -15.27
CA SER A 92 5.47 -10.17 -15.09
C SER A 92 6.98 -9.95 -14.97
N ALA A 93 7.56 -9.10 -15.83
CA ALA A 93 8.98 -8.77 -15.79
C ALA A 93 9.33 -7.98 -14.52
N THR A 94 8.51 -7.00 -14.14
CA THR A 94 8.68 -6.20 -12.93
C THR A 94 8.60 -7.06 -11.66
N ALA A 95 7.67 -8.03 -11.61
CA ALA A 95 7.57 -8.96 -10.49
C ALA A 95 8.82 -9.86 -10.33
N MET A 96 9.39 -10.34 -11.44
CA MET A 96 10.62 -11.14 -11.41
C MET A 96 11.84 -10.33 -10.95
N ILE A 97 11.95 -9.08 -11.39
CA ILE A 97 13.03 -8.17 -10.94
C ILE A 97 12.88 -7.86 -9.45
N MET A 98 11.66 -7.60 -8.97
CA MET A 98 11.39 -7.41 -7.54
C MET A 98 11.74 -8.65 -6.72
N PHE A 99 11.37 -9.84 -7.20
CA PHE A 99 11.70 -11.09 -6.51
C PHE A 99 13.21 -11.28 -6.40
N ALA A 100 13.95 -11.12 -7.50
CA ALA A 100 15.41 -11.19 -7.50
C ALA A 100 16.02 -10.13 -6.57
N GLY A 101 15.54 -8.87 -6.64
CA GLY A 101 15.98 -7.79 -5.78
C GLY A 101 15.76 -8.07 -4.28
N MET A 102 14.62 -8.65 -3.92
CA MET A 102 14.32 -9.08 -2.54
C MET A 102 15.26 -10.19 -2.07
N VAL A 103 15.56 -11.17 -2.93
CA VAL A 103 16.52 -12.24 -2.64
C VAL A 103 17.91 -11.66 -2.40
N PHE A 104 18.39 -10.78 -3.27
CA PHE A 104 19.68 -10.11 -3.08
C PHE A 104 19.71 -9.23 -1.83
N ASN A 105 18.62 -8.52 -1.53
CA ASN A 105 18.50 -7.68 -0.33
C ASN A 105 18.65 -8.52 0.95
N ILE A 106 17.99 -9.67 1.00
CA ILE A 106 18.10 -10.63 2.13
C ILE A 106 19.51 -11.21 2.22
N LEU A 107 20.13 -11.57 1.08
CA LEU A 107 21.50 -12.09 1.06
C LEU A 107 22.50 -11.06 1.57
N ILE A 108 22.42 -9.81 1.11
CA ILE A 108 23.28 -8.71 1.55
C ILE A 108 23.07 -8.44 3.04
N ALA A 109 21.83 -8.39 3.53
CA ALA A 109 21.53 -8.21 4.94
C ALA A 109 22.05 -9.38 5.82
N ARG A 110 22.21 -10.57 5.25
CA ARG A 110 22.78 -11.75 5.94
C ARG A 110 24.30 -11.72 6.02
N PHE A 111 24.97 -11.31 4.94
CA PHE A 111 26.45 -11.35 4.86
C PHE A 111 27.13 -10.04 5.29
N THR A 112 26.41 -8.91 5.31
CA THR A 112 26.96 -7.61 5.70
C THR A 112 26.42 -7.12 7.04
N ARG A 113 27.07 -6.08 7.62
CA ARG A 113 26.62 -5.45 8.87
C ARG A 113 25.33 -4.61 8.72
N PHE A 114 24.86 -4.37 7.48
CA PHE A 114 23.69 -3.53 7.21
C PHE A 114 22.41 -4.39 7.17
N LYS A 115 21.77 -4.56 8.33
CA LYS A 115 20.56 -5.40 8.51
C LYS A 115 19.25 -4.71 8.09
N TYR A 116 19.28 -3.83 7.10
CA TYR A 116 18.10 -3.09 6.66
C TYR A 116 17.46 -3.80 5.47
N ILE A 117 16.28 -4.38 5.68
CA ILE A 117 15.49 -5.04 4.64
C ILE A 117 14.41 -4.06 4.18
N PHE A 118 14.40 -3.76 2.88
CA PHE A 118 13.41 -2.84 2.31
C PHE A 118 12.09 -3.59 2.09
N LEU A 119 11.06 -3.28 2.89
CA LEU A 119 9.81 -4.05 2.95
C LEU A 119 8.64 -3.41 2.16
N THR A 120 8.81 -2.19 1.64
CA THR A 120 7.74 -1.49 0.90
C THR A 120 7.76 -1.83 -0.59
N GLY A 121 6.99 -2.84 -0.98
CA GLY A 121 6.82 -3.24 -2.38
C GLY A 121 6.18 -2.17 -3.26
N HIS A 122 5.22 -1.39 -2.73
CA HIS A 122 4.51 -0.32 -3.47
C HIS A 122 5.47 0.75 -4.01
N THR A 123 6.46 1.17 -3.22
CA THR A 123 7.49 2.11 -3.66
C THR A 123 8.50 1.45 -4.60
N LEU A 124 8.83 0.17 -4.44
CA LEU A 124 9.68 -0.55 -5.39
C LEU A 124 9.05 -0.63 -6.79
N TYR A 125 7.72 -0.78 -6.89
CA TYR A 125 6.98 -0.69 -8.16
C TYR A 125 7.00 0.72 -8.75
N ILE A 126 6.87 1.75 -7.92
CA ILE A 126 6.84 3.16 -8.35
C ILE A 126 8.21 3.68 -8.82
N TRP A 127 9.33 3.18 -8.29
CA TRP A 127 10.66 3.69 -8.63
C TRP A 127 11.37 2.92 -9.75
N HIS A 128 10.84 1.76 -10.19
CA HIS A 128 11.40 0.96 -11.29
C HIS A 128 10.57 1.00 -12.58
N VAL A 129 9.51 1.83 -12.60
CA VAL A 129 8.72 2.21 -13.78
C VAL A 129 8.93 3.70 -13.99
#